data_AF-A0AAW7Y1H6-F1
#
_entry.id   AF-A0AAW7Y1H6-F1
#
_cell.length_a   1.000
_cell.length_b   1.000
_cell.length_c   1.000
_cell.angle_alpha   90.00
_cell.angle_beta   90.00
_cell.angle_gamma   90.00
#
_symmetry.space_group_name_H-M   'P 1'
#
loop_
_entity.id
_entity.type
_entity.pdbx_description
1 polymer ?
#
loop_
_entity_poly.entity_id
_entity_poly.type
_entity_poly.pdbx_seq_one_letter_code
_entity_poly.pdbx_strand_id
1 'polypeptide(L)'
;MNGWNALPNGLMLREDEFSWQGAISSGGRFYLRRDKSDPSKITDLLFGALDDRQIARVFAEFIKQTGGLLSERLAFTAIARLDAGRDEVISKYDRIRAIVGHSAEILGLSISDSFLETSGREYLAIVVFSLP
;
A
#
# COMPACT_ATOMS: atom_id res chain seq x y z
N MET A 1 8.79 15.78 19.20
CA MET A 1 8.75 15.06 17.90
C MET A 1 7.59 14.10 18.01
N ASN A 2 6.40 14.51 17.57
CA ASN A 2 5.16 13.96 18.10
C ASN A 2 4.62 12.85 17.17
N GLY A 3 4.71 11.59 17.62
CA GLY A 3 3.92 10.48 17.11
C GLY A 3 4.54 9.59 16.03
N TRP A 4 5.73 9.90 15.51
CA TRP A 4 6.41 9.04 14.51
C TRP A 4 7.54 8.24 15.15
N ASN A 5 7.55 6.94 14.91
CA ASN A 5 8.62 6.01 15.28
C ASN A 5 9.40 5.60 14.03
N ALA A 6 10.70 5.90 13.99
CA ALA A 6 11.57 5.51 12.88
C ALA A 6 12.13 4.10 13.13
N LEU A 7 11.92 3.21 12.16
CA LEU A 7 12.44 1.85 12.17
C LEU A 7 13.77 1.77 11.39
N PRO A 8 14.65 0.80 11.71
CA PRO A 8 15.96 0.66 11.07
C PRO A 8 15.93 0.45 9.55
N ASN A 9 14.80 -0.03 9.01
CA ASN A 9 14.60 -0.27 7.58
C ASN A 9 14.15 0.98 6.80
N GLY A 10 14.09 2.15 7.45
CA GLY A 10 13.70 3.42 6.84
C GLY A 10 12.20 3.72 6.90
N LEU A 11 11.36 2.79 7.38
CA LEU A 11 9.96 3.04 7.65
C LEU A 11 9.82 3.98 8.85
N MET A 12 9.12 5.08 8.67
CA MET A 12 8.54 5.84 9.78
C MET A 12 7.10 5.37 9.97
N LEU A 13 6.80 4.84 11.14
CA LEU A 13 5.47 4.38 11.52
C LEU A 13 4.85 5.37 12.50
N ARG A 14 3.62 5.78 12.24
CA ARG A 14 2.79 6.50 13.20
C ARG A 14 1.50 5.74 13.40
N GLU A 15 1.03 5.75 14.64
CA GLU A 15 -0.24 5.18 15.02
C GLU A 15 -1.07 6.26 15.72
N ASP A 16 -2.34 6.36 15.34
CA ASP A 16 -3.36 7.12 16.08
C ASP A 16 -4.53 6.20 16.46
N GLU A 17 -5.58 6.77 17.04
CA GLU A 17 -6.75 6.00 17.48
C GLU A 17 -7.42 5.21 16.35
N PHE A 18 -7.33 5.70 15.11
CA PHE A 18 -8.11 5.18 13.98
C PHE A 18 -7.27 4.42 12.95
N SER A 19 -5.97 4.66 12.91
CA SER A 19 -5.15 4.23 11.77
C SER A 19 -3.68 4.05 12.08
N TRP A 20 -3.04 3.25 11.23
CA TRP A 20 -1.59 3.23 11.08
C TRP A 20 -1.20 4.01 9.82
N GLN A 21 -0.08 4.73 9.91
CA GLN A 21 0.45 5.58 8.85
C GLN A 21 1.90 5.22 8.63
N GLY A 22 2.26 4.97 7.37
CA GLY A 22 3.62 4.66 6.96
C GLY A 22 4.19 5.79 6.12
N ALA A 23 5.40 6.22 6.42
CA ALA A 23 6.14 7.22 5.65
C ALA A 23 7.63 6.85 5.58
N ILE A 24 8.41 7.59 4.79
CA ILE A 24 9.87 7.58 4.93
C ILE A 24 10.39 8.98 5.25
N SER A 25 11.51 9.06 5.96
CA SER A 25 12.10 10.32 6.41
C SER A 25 12.82 11.11 5.31
N SER A 26 13.24 10.42 4.24
CA SER A 26 14.02 11.02 3.15
C SER A 26 13.12 11.62 2.08
N GLY A 27 13.62 12.63 1.35
CA GLY A 27 12.87 13.43 0.36
C GLY A 27 12.21 12.68 -0.81
N GLY A 28 12.28 11.35 -0.84
CA GLY A 28 11.44 10.50 -1.68
C GLY A 28 10.05 10.38 -1.05
N ARG A 29 9.10 11.18 -1.51
CA ARG A 29 7.74 11.26 -0.97
C ARG A 29 7.04 9.88 -0.98
N PHE A 30 7.13 9.13 0.12
CA PHE A 30 6.35 7.93 0.36
C PHE A 30 5.42 8.15 1.55
N TYR A 31 4.15 7.86 1.37
CA TYR A 31 3.13 7.87 2.42
C TYR A 31 2.03 6.87 2.07
N LEU A 32 1.47 6.24 3.11
CA LEU A 32 0.25 5.47 3.02
C LEU A 32 -0.44 5.43 4.38
N ARG A 33 -1.70 5.02 4.37
CA ARG A 33 -2.50 4.85 5.57
C ARG A 33 -3.28 3.54 5.52
N ARG A 34 -3.49 2.93 6.68
CA ARG A 34 -4.27 1.72 6.87
C ARG A 34 -5.22 1.92 8.03
N ASP A 35 -6.51 1.79 7.77
CA ASP A 35 -7.56 1.94 8.76
C ASP A 35 -7.60 0.73 9.71
N LYS A 36 -7.77 0.96 11.01
CA LYS A 36 -7.89 -0.10 12.02
C LYS A 36 -9.24 -0.82 11.98
N SER A 37 -10.29 -0.11 11.58
CA SER A 37 -11.65 -0.65 11.43
C SER A 37 -11.80 -1.51 10.17
N ASP A 38 -10.98 -1.25 9.14
CA ASP A 38 -10.91 -2.06 7.93
C ASP A 38 -9.46 -2.21 7.44
N PRO A 39 -8.66 -3.11 8.06
CA PRO A 39 -7.27 -3.32 7.69
C PRO A 39 -7.07 -3.94 6.31
N SER A 40 -8.15 -4.30 5.60
CA SER A 40 -8.07 -4.76 4.20
C SER A 40 -7.92 -3.60 3.21
N LYS A 41 -7.97 -2.35 3.67
CA LYS A 41 -7.84 -1.15 2.84
C LYS A 41 -6.57 -0.37 3.14
N ILE A 42 -5.88 0.03 2.08
CA ILE A 42 -4.79 1.00 2.09
C ILE A 42 -5.25 2.27 1.38
N THR A 43 -5.19 3.39 2.09
CA THR A 43 -5.64 4.72 1.64
C THR A 43 -4.46 5.69 1.57
N ASP A 44 -4.73 6.90 1.08
CA ASP A 44 -3.78 8.03 1.08
C ASP A 44 -2.43 7.68 0.45
N LEU A 45 -2.46 7.01 -0.70
CA LEU A 45 -1.28 6.44 -1.34
C LEU A 45 -0.43 7.51 -2.02
N LEU A 46 0.84 7.59 -1.60
CA LEU A 46 1.86 8.38 -2.25
C LEU A 46 3.14 7.56 -2.34
N PHE A 47 3.60 7.24 -3.54
CA PHE A 47 4.82 6.46 -3.76
C PHE A 47 6.01 7.31 -4.24
N GLY A 48 5.74 8.53 -4.70
CA GLY A 48 6.78 9.46 -5.14
C GLY A 48 7.62 8.91 -6.30
N ALA A 49 8.88 9.32 -6.36
CA ALA A 49 9.84 8.90 -7.38
C ALA A 49 10.75 7.74 -6.94
N LEU A 50 10.38 7.05 -5.84
CA LEU A 50 11.17 5.92 -5.35
C LEU A 50 11.03 4.71 -6.27
N ASP A 51 12.07 3.89 -6.30
CA ASP A 51 12.06 2.59 -6.96
C ASP A 51 11.05 1.64 -6.29
N ASP A 52 10.41 0.81 -7.11
CA ASP A 52 9.35 -0.09 -6.67
C ASP A 52 9.87 -1.14 -5.67
N ARG A 53 11.12 -1.61 -5.79
CA ARG A 53 11.71 -2.55 -4.82
C ARG A 53 12.02 -1.89 -3.48
N GLN A 54 12.45 -0.63 -3.49
CA GLN A 54 12.62 0.16 -2.26
C GLN A 54 11.29 0.34 -1.55
N ILE A 55 10.24 0.74 -2.28
CA ILE A 55 8.90 0.88 -1.72
C ILE A 55 8.40 -0.46 -1.20
N ALA A 56 8.60 -1.55 -1.94
CA ALA A 56 8.14 -2.88 -1.55
C ALA A 56 8.71 -3.36 -0.21
N ARG A 57 9.98 -3.04 0.10
CA ARG A 57 10.60 -3.35 1.40
C ARG A 57 9.94 -2.59 2.55
N VAL A 58 9.68 -1.30 2.34
CA VAL A 58 9.02 -0.44 3.33
C VAL A 58 7.57 -0.87 3.52
N PHE A 59 6.86 -1.17 2.43
CA PHE A 59 5.48 -1.65 2.45
C PHE A 59 5.35 -3.01 3.13
N ALA A 60 6.24 -3.97 2.83
CA ALA A 60 6.24 -5.27 3.49
C ALA A 60 6.44 -5.14 5.00
N GLU A 61 7.36 -4.28 5.45
CA GLU A 61 7.51 -4.01 6.87
C GLU A 61 6.28 -3.35 7.47
N PHE A 62 5.69 -2.37 6.78
CA PHE A 62 4.48 -1.71 7.24
C PHE A 62 3.34 -2.72 7.46
N ILE A 63 3.16 -3.68 6.55
CA ILE A 63 2.18 -4.76 6.72
C ILE A 63 2.51 -5.60 7.96
N LYS A 64 3.76 -6.01 8.18
CA LYS A 64 4.17 -6.76 9.39
C LYS A 64 3.86 -6.00 10.68
N GLN A 65 4.19 -4.71 10.71
CA GLN A 65 4.01 -3.86 11.90
C GLN A 65 2.54 -3.51 12.18
N THR A 66 1.66 -3.65 11.20
CA THR A 66 0.23 -3.31 11.30
C THR A 66 -0.67 -4.55 11.35
N GLY A 67 -0.16 -5.64 11.92
CA GLY A 67 -0.93 -6.86 12.17
C GLY A 67 -0.95 -7.88 11.02
N GLY A 68 -0.14 -7.69 9.99
CA GLY A 68 -0.05 -8.61 8.85
C GLY A 68 -1.22 -8.48 7.87
N LEU A 69 -1.40 -9.48 7.00
CA LEU A 69 -2.60 -9.61 6.18
C LEU A 69 -3.68 -10.34 6.97
N LEU A 70 -4.80 -9.65 7.18
CA LEU A 70 -5.97 -10.18 7.91
C LEU A 70 -7.07 -10.71 6.97
N SER A 71 -6.86 -10.55 5.66
CA SER A 71 -7.78 -10.93 4.60
C SER A 71 -6.96 -11.35 3.39
N GLU A 72 -7.48 -12.28 2.60
CA GLU A 72 -6.94 -12.63 1.29
C GLU A 72 -6.97 -11.44 0.32
N ARG A 73 -7.85 -10.46 0.57
CA ARG A 73 -8.02 -9.30 -0.30
C ARG A 73 -7.44 -8.05 0.34
N LEU A 74 -6.60 -7.35 -0.42
CA LEU A 74 -6.10 -6.01 -0.08
C LEU A 74 -6.50 -5.02 -1.15
N ALA A 75 -7.17 -3.95 -0.75
CA ALA A 75 -7.67 -2.90 -1.61
C ALA A 75 -6.85 -1.61 -1.45
N PHE A 76 -6.30 -1.12 -2.55
CA PHE A 76 -5.65 0.18 -2.64
C PHE A 76 -6.68 1.17 -3.19
N THR A 77 -7.10 2.11 -2.35
CA THR A 77 -8.21 3.02 -2.68
C THR A 77 -7.74 4.30 -3.34
N ALA A 78 -8.65 4.95 -4.07
CA ALA A 78 -8.42 6.27 -4.64
C ALA A 78 -7.17 6.36 -5.54
N ILE A 79 -6.85 5.28 -6.28
CA ILE A 79 -5.63 5.26 -7.09
C ILE A 79 -5.75 6.25 -8.27
N ALA A 80 -6.95 6.42 -8.81
CA ALA A 80 -7.29 7.41 -9.81
C ALA A 80 -8.79 7.70 -9.76
N ARG A 81 -9.20 8.83 -10.33
CA ARG A 81 -10.62 9.16 -10.51
C ARG A 81 -11.17 8.50 -11.79
N LEU A 82 -12.48 8.32 -11.88
CA LEU A 82 -13.11 7.76 -13.10
C LEU A 82 -12.96 8.65 -14.34
N ASP A 83 -12.74 9.95 -14.16
CA ASP A 83 -12.47 10.92 -15.23
C ASP A 83 -10.98 10.97 -15.64
N ALA A 84 -10.11 10.20 -14.98
CA ALA A 84 -8.70 10.10 -15.34
C ALA A 84 -8.51 9.37 -16.69
N GLY A 85 -7.43 9.73 -17.39
CA GLY A 85 -7.06 9.06 -18.64
C GLY A 85 -6.69 7.60 -18.38
N ARG A 86 -7.05 6.71 -19.32
CA ARG A 86 -6.78 5.26 -19.23
C ARG A 86 -5.31 4.96 -18.90
N ASP A 87 -4.37 5.65 -19.56
CA ASP A 87 -2.94 5.43 -19.38
C ASP A 87 -2.47 5.79 -17.96
N GLU A 88 -3.08 6.81 -17.35
CA GLU A 88 -2.80 7.18 -15.96
C GLU A 88 -3.27 6.07 -15.00
N VAL A 89 -4.50 5.58 -15.20
CA VAL A 89 -5.08 4.52 -14.36
C VAL A 89 -4.23 3.25 -14.45
N ILE A 90 -3.88 2.83 -15.67
CA ILE A 90 -3.06 1.64 -15.91
C ILE A 90 -1.67 1.82 -15.30
N SER A 91 -1.01 2.96 -15.53
CA SER A 91 0.33 3.23 -14.99
C SER A 91 0.37 3.14 -13.46
N LYS A 92 -0.63 3.71 -12.77
CA LYS A 92 -0.72 3.63 -11.30
C LYS A 92 -1.04 2.21 -10.82
N TYR A 93 -1.96 1.52 -11.49
CA TYR A 93 -2.31 0.15 -11.18
C TYR A 93 -1.11 -0.80 -11.33
N ASP A 94 -0.40 -0.73 -12.45
CA ASP A 94 0.78 -1.56 -12.73
C ASP A 94 1.87 -1.33 -11.69
N ARG A 95 2.08 -0.06 -11.29
CA ARG A 95 3.04 0.28 -10.24
C ARG A 95 2.65 -0.32 -8.89
N ILE A 96 1.37 -0.20 -8.50
CA ILE A 96 0.88 -0.86 -7.27
C ILE A 96 1.11 -2.37 -7.36
N ARG A 97 0.74 -2.99 -8.48
CA ARG A 97 0.90 -4.43 -8.69
C ARG A 97 2.36 -4.86 -8.57
N ALA A 98 3.30 -4.11 -9.15
CA ALA A 98 4.73 -4.39 -9.05
C ALA A 98 5.25 -4.28 -7.61
N ILE A 99 4.90 -3.21 -6.90
CA ILE A 99 5.27 -3.00 -5.49
C ILE A 99 4.73 -4.15 -4.62
N VAL A 100 3.44 -4.47 -4.77
CA VAL A 100 2.79 -5.52 -3.96
C VAL A 100 3.35 -6.90 -4.30
N GLY A 101 3.66 -7.17 -5.57
CA GLY A 101 4.33 -8.40 -5.99
C GLY A 101 5.68 -8.59 -5.28
N HIS A 102 6.53 -7.57 -5.31
CA HIS A 102 7.81 -7.61 -4.58
C HIS A 102 7.64 -7.72 -3.06
N SER A 103 6.62 -7.08 -2.49
CA SER A 103 6.32 -7.22 -1.06
C SER A 103 5.81 -8.62 -0.71
N ALA A 104 5.01 -9.24 -1.57
CA ALA A 104 4.53 -10.60 -1.39
C ALA A 104 5.69 -11.60 -1.34
N GLU A 105 6.67 -11.45 -2.25
CA GLU A 105 7.92 -12.23 -2.24
C GLU A 105 8.65 -12.10 -0.90
N ILE A 106 8.79 -10.88 -0.38
CA ILE A 106 9.45 -10.60 0.92
C ILE A 106 8.67 -11.22 2.10
N LEU A 107 7.35 -11.28 2.00
CA LEU A 107 6.46 -11.81 3.03
C LEU A 107 6.26 -13.33 2.91
N GLY A 108 6.78 -13.98 1.87
CA GLY A 108 6.54 -15.39 1.60
C GLY A 108 5.09 -15.70 1.21
N LEU A 109 4.40 -14.75 0.57
CA LEU A 109 3.01 -14.85 0.16
C LEU A 109 2.90 -15.02 -1.36
N SER A 110 1.81 -15.63 -1.81
CA SER A 110 1.48 -15.74 -3.24
C SER A 110 0.30 -14.84 -3.58
N ILE A 111 0.36 -14.19 -4.75
CA ILE A 111 -0.76 -13.42 -5.31
C ILE A 111 -1.51 -14.35 -6.27
N SER A 112 -2.80 -14.54 -6.04
CA SER A 112 -3.69 -15.36 -6.89
C SER A 112 -4.31 -14.55 -8.02
N ASP A 113 -4.65 -13.29 -7.75
CA ASP A 113 -5.26 -12.39 -8.73
C ASP A 113 -4.98 -10.91 -8.41
N SER A 114 -5.15 -10.06 -9.41
CA SER A 114 -5.12 -8.62 -9.25
C SER A 114 -5.98 -7.97 -10.33
N PHE A 115 -6.81 -7.00 -9.96
CA PHE A 115 -7.69 -6.32 -10.92
C PHE A 115 -8.07 -4.92 -10.47
N LEU A 116 -8.65 -4.14 -11.39
CA LEU A 116 -9.25 -2.84 -11.11
C LEU A 116 -10.71 -3.02 -10.71
N GLU A 117 -11.12 -2.28 -9.69
CA GLU A 117 -12.52 -2.16 -9.28
C GLU A 117 -12.89 -0.68 -9.19
N THR A 118 -14.18 -0.35 -9.25
CA THR A 118 -14.66 1.02 -9.07
C THR A 118 -15.43 1.15 -7.78
N SER A 119 -15.18 2.21 -7.01
CA SER A 119 -15.98 2.58 -5.85
C SER A 119 -16.29 4.07 -5.90
N GLY A 120 -17.57 4.42 -5.93
CA GLY A 120 -18.01 5.81 -6.11
C GLY A 120 -17.47 6.42 -7.41
N ARG A 121 -16.57 7.39 -7.29
CA ARG A 121 -15.94 8.11 -8.42
C ARG A 121 -14.46 7.78 -8.61
N GLU A 122 -14.01 6.66 -8.05
CA GLU A 122 -12.60 6.28 -8.02
C GLU A 122 -12.38 4.85 -8.48
N TYR A 123 -11.19 4.62 -9.05
CA TYR A 123 -10.63 3.31 -9.27
C TYR A 123 -9.87 2.83 -8.02
N LEU A 124 -10.02 1.55 -7.73
CA LEU A 124 -9.32 0.79 -6.72
C LEU A 124 -8.42 -0.22 -7.42
N ALA A 125 -7.20 -0.43 -6.90
CA ALA A 125 -6.41 -1.60 -7.26
C ALA A 125 -6.65 -2.68 -6.20
N ILE A 126 -7.13 -3.83 -6.64
CA ILE A 126 -7.36 -4.99 -5.78
C ILE A 126 -6.25 -6.00 -6.03
N VAL A 127 -5.65 -6.49 -4.94
CA VAL A 127 -4.73 -7.62 -4.96
C VAL A 127 -5.29 -8.72 -4.07
N VAL A 128 -5.35 -9.93 -4.60
CA VAL A 128 -5.83 -11.12 -3.90
C VAL A 128 -4.65 -12.05 -3.66
N PHE A 129 -4.48 -12.47 -2.41
CA PHE A 129 -3.43 -13.35 -1.94
C PHE A 129 -3.99 -14.75 -1.72
N SER A 130 -3.17 -15.76 -1.97
CA SER A 130 -3.42 -17.12 -1.47
C SER A 130 -2.86 -17.20 -0.06
N LEU A 131 -3.73 -17.15 0.95
CA LEU A 131 -3.31 -17.40 2.33
C LEU A 131 -3.25 -18.92 2.58
N PRO A 132 -2.26 -19.38 3.37
CA PRO A 132 -2.10 -20.80 3.69
C PRO A 132 -3.18 -21.34 4.64
#